data_AF-A0A8H3EUZ5-F1
#
_entry.id   AF-A0A8H3EUZ5-F1
#
_cell.length_a   1.000
_cell.length_b   1.000
_cell.length_c   1.000
_cell.angle_alpha   90.00
_cell.angle_beta   90.00
_cell.angle_gamma   90.00
#
_symmetry.space_group_name_H-M   'P 1'
#
loop_
_entity.id
_entity.type
_entity.pdbx_description
1 polymer ?
#
loop_
_entity_poly.entity_id
_entity_poly.type
_entity_poly.pdbx_seq_one_letter_code
_entity_poly.pdbx_strand_id
1 'polypeptide(L)'
;MSPISDNGKTTSAMDQIHPSQPQLVGATGHLYQGSITKTAIKEAALLSDNPASSLDPTKRTHTQNERNYFKSAQWSPDGTTILTSSADRILRSFILPPDLLTPPHPQKIQPYAIHQSPEPLYATTFHPSYNLQEPSTCLALASPRSLPIRIFSPFTADRILASYPLVSPTTEAWVAPHSLLFDPQEVNTFFAGSESCVSVFDVNRNGDGPVMRMHTTPSRRGGAAGQGQGMKGIVSALGLSSEGMLAAGTYSRWVGLYDGFGRGENTGVFSVGTEVEAEGGGGITQVVWSACGRYLCVVERASDGVGIWDIRGTGKRLARLRGRNAKTQQRLSVGVMGGELWAGALDGMVRVWEGLGMMEGLMDPNWEFKAHEDAVSSTTLHPSGSVLATCSGQRHSLPPIPELEDLHSASHIDSSSLSPLNTTSPLSPLSSMSVSSHRPPQPTDNSLKLWVL
;
A
#
# COMPACT_ATOMS: atom_id res chain seq x y z
N MET A 1 59.97 -41.78 26.57
CA MET A 1 58.73 -41.13 27.05
C MET A 1 58.70 -39.74 26.43
N SER A 2 57.70 -39.46 25.60
CA SER A 2 57.56 -38.15 24.94
C SER A 2 56.80 -37.18 25.86
N PRO A 3 57.13 -35.88 25.87
CA PRO A 3 56.42 -34.90 26.69
C PRO A 3 55.01 -34.58 26.15
N ILE A 4 54.21 -33.92 27.00
CA ILE A 4 52.77 -33.69 26.83
C ILE A 4 52.49 -32.55 25.82
N SER A 5 51.29 -32.60 25.23
CA SER A 5 50.81 -31.76 24.12
C SER A 5 50.74 -30.26 24.40
N ASP A 6 51.05 -29.49 23.35
CA ASP A 6 50.82 -28.05 23.27
C ASP A 6 49.32 -27.72 23.09
N ASN A 7 48.87 -26.59 23.65
CA ASN A 7 47.45 -26.23 23.74
C ASN A 7 47.07 -25.25 22.62
N GLY A 8 46.91 -25.78 21.41
CA GLY A 8 46.59 -25.00 20.21
C GLY A 8 45.26 -24.23 20.31
N LYS A 9 45.32 -22.90 20.25
CA LYS A 9 44.15 -22.03 20.18
C LYS A 9 43.45 -22.14 18.82
N THR A 10 42.44 -22.99 18.70
CA THR A 10 41.49 -22.97 17.58
C THR A 10 40.32 -22.03 17.87
N THR A 11 40.57 -20.71 17.80
CA THR A 11 39.49 -19.74 17.63
C THR A 11 38.90 -19.91 16.24
N SER A 12 37.86 -20.74 16.13
CA SER A 12 37.09 -20.89 14.90
C SER A 12 36.51 -19.54 14.50
N ALA A 13 37.00 -18.98 13.39
CA ALA A 13 36.29 -17.89 12.74
C ALA A 13 34.95 -18.47 12.26
N MET A 14 33.85 -18.05 12.88
CA MET A 14 32.55 -18.15 12.24
C MET A 14 32.55 -17.08 11.15
N ASP A 15 32.76 -17.50 9.91
CA ASP A 15 32.50 -16.64 8.76
C ASP A 15 31.05 -16.20 8.84
N GLN A 16 30.84 -14.91 9.12
CA GLN A 16 29.53 -14.29 8.98
C GLN A 16 29.24 -14.23 7.49
N ILE A 17 28.48 -15.22 7.01
CA ILE A 17 27.94 -15.25 5.65
C ILE A 17 27.00 -14.06 5.54
N HIS A 18 27.54 -12.93 5.08
CA HIS A 18 26.71 -11.82 4.62
C HIS A 18 25.77 -12.38 3.53
N PRO A 19 24.45 -12.16 3.64
CA PRO A 19 23.54 -12.56 2.57
C PRO A 19 23.96 -11.91 1.26
N SER A 20 23.79 -12.64 0.16
CA SER A 20 23.96 -12.09 -1.19
C SER A 20 23.11 -10.83 -1.33
N GLN A 21 23.70 -9.73 -1.81
CA GLN A 21 22.90 -8.54 -2.09
C GLN A 21 21.85 -8.85 -3.17
N PRO A 22 20.57 -8.49 -2.96
CA PRO A 22 19.51 -8.86 -3.88
C PRO A 22 19.78 -8.45 -5.34
N GLN A 23 19.69 -9.41 -6.26
CA GLN A 23 20.05 -9.20 -7.67
C GLN A 23 18.83 -8.84 -8.50
N LEU A 24 18.88 -7.69 -9.18
CA LEU A 24 17.81 -7.23 -10.06
C LEU A 24 17.65 -8.18 -11.27
N VAL A 25 16.52 -8.88 -11.35
CA VAL A 25 16.19 -9.81 -12.46
C VAL A 25 15.14 -9.28 -13.42
N GLY A 26 14.37 -8.26 -13.05
CA GLY A 26 13.44 -7.62 -13.97
C GLY A 26 12.96 -6.24 -13.54
N ALA A 27 12.59 -5.40 -14.51
CA ALA A 27 12.05 -4.07 -14.24
C ALA A 27 11.13 -3.54 -15.36
N THR A 28 10.20 -2.65 -15.03
CA THR A 28 9.42 -1.89 -16.04
C THR A 28 10.22 -0.74 -16.68
N GLY A 29 11.40 -0.42 -16.13
CA GLY A 29 12.27 0.66 -16.59
C GLY A 29 11.55 2.02 -16.67
N HIS A 30 11.89 2.81 -17.68
CA HIS A 30 11.39 4.18 -17.87
C HIS A 30 9.93 4.27 -18.39
N LEU A 31 9.17 3.17 -18.44
CA LEU A 31 7.78 3.16 -18.95
C LEU A 31 6.89 4.12 -18.15
N TYR A 32 6.90 4.02 -16.82
CA TYR A 32 6.02 4.79 -15.94
C TYR A 32 6.60 6.12 -15.45
N GLN A 33 7.82 6.47 -15.86
CA GLN A 33 8.41 7.78 -15.56
C GLN A 33 7.76 8.89 -16.41
N GLY A 34 7.15 9.89 -15.76
CA GLY A 34 6.56 11.07 -16.39
C GLY A 34 5.24 11.55 -15.75
N SER A 35 4.50 12.40 -16.46
CA SER A 35 3.11 12.70 -16.13
C SER A 35 2.18 11.57 -16.58
N ILE A 36 0.99 11.50 -15.98
CA ILE A 36 -0.04 10.48 -16.27
C ILE A 36 -0.35 10.41 -17.79
N THR A 37 -0.42 11.57 -18.46
CA THR A 37 -0.62 11.65 -19.92
C THR A 37 0.57 11.09 -20.70
N LYS A 38 1.82 11.32 -20.27
CA LYS A 38 3.01 10.76 -20.93
C LYS A 38 3.11 9.25 -20.72
N THR A 39 2.75 8.73 -19.55
CA THR A 39 2.69 7.28 -19.32
C THR A 39 1.56 6.62 -20.11
N ALA A 40 0.41 7.28 -20.24
CA ALA A 40 -0.72 6.80 -21.05
C ALA A 40 -0.34 6.56 -22.52
N ILE A 41 0.38 7.51 -23.13
CA ILE A 41 0.81 7.41 -24.54
C ILE A 41 1.83 6.30 -24.73
N LYS A 42 2.85 6.20 -23.84
CA LYS A 42 3.85 5.11 -23.87
C LYS A 42 3.20 3.73 -23.74
N GLU A 43 2.19 3.60 -22.90
CA GLU A 43 1.52 2.33 -22.61
C GLU A 43 0.54 1.92 -23.73
N ALA A 44 -0.22 2.86 -24.28
CA ALA A 44 -1.07 2.60 -25.44
C ALA A 44 -0.26 2.13 -26.66
N ALA A 45 0.94 2.68 -26.87
CA ALA A 45 1.85 2.29 -27.95
C ALA A 45 2.57 0.94 -27.74
N LEU A 46 2.39 0.28 -26.58
CA LEU A 46 2.85 -1.10 -26.34
C LEU A 46 1.69 -2.11 -26.46
N LEU A 47 0.47 -1.68 -26.15
CA LEU A 47 -0.71 -2.56 -26.17
C LEU A 47 -1.43 -2.56 -27.54
N SER A 48 -1.13 -1.62 -28.44
CA SER A 48 -1.65 -1.61 -29.81
C SER A 48 -1.29 -2.86 -30.63
N ASP A 49 -0.19 -3.53 -30.31
CA ASP A 49 0.27 -4.76 -30.96
C ASP A 49 -0.42 -6.02 -30.38
N ASN A 50 -1.29 -5.87 -29.38
CA ASN A 50 -1.94 -6.95 -28.65
C ASN A 50 -3.47 -6.83 -28.77
N PRO A 51 -4.19 -7.79 -29.41
CA PRO A 51 -5.59 -7.60 -29.83
C PRO A 51 -6.64 -7.51 -28.71
N ALA A 52 -6.22 -7.43 -27.44
CA ALA A 52 -7.08 -7.37 -26.26
C ALA A 52 -7.40 -5.95 -25.74
N SER A 53 -6.85 -4.87 -26.34
CA SER A 53 -7.06 -3.51 -25.83
C SER A 53 -7.66 -2.52 -26.84
N SER A 54 -8.90 -2.08 -26.57
CA SER A 54 -9.58 -0.97 -27.27
C SER A 54 -9.89 0.18 -26.30
N LEU A 55 -8.86 0.74 -25.66
CA LEU A 55 -8.99 1.85 -24.72
C LEU A 55 -8.52 3.18 -25.35
N ASP A 56 -9.47 4.07 -25.60
CA ASP A 56 -9.25 5.42 -26.13
C ASP A 56 -8.44 6.29 -25.14
N PRO A 57 -7.19 6.70 -25.47
CA PRO A 57 -6.35 7.47 -24.56
C PRO A 57 -6.81 8.92 -24.38
N THR A 58 -7.70 9.43 -25.23
CA THR A 58 -8.10 10.85 -25.24
C THR A 58 -9.09 11.22 -24.11
N LYS A 59 -9.84 10.25 -23.58
CA LYS A 59 -10.85 10.46 -22.52
C LYS A 59 -10.28 10.62 -21.10
N ARG A 60 -8.95 10.72 -20.94
CA ARG A 60 -8.28 10.78 -19.64
C ARG A 60 -8.35 12.18 -19.03
N THR A 61 -9.38 12.44 -18.23
CA THR A 61 -9.68 13.73 -17.54
C THR A 61 -8.71 14.15 -16.42
N HIS A 62 -7.47 13.62 -16.41
CA HIS A 62 -6.45 14.10 -15.48
C HIS A 62 -5.90 15.46 -15.92
N THR A 63 -5.61 16.33 -14.95
CA THR A 63 -4.82 17.53 -15.18
C THR A 63 -3.44 17.12 -15.70
N GLN A 64 -3.06 17.61 -16.89
CA GLN A 64 -1.97 17.05 -17.71
C GLN A 64 -0.58 17.07 -17.04
N ASN A 65 -0.43 17.82 -15.95
CA ASN A 65 0.78 17.96 -15.14
C ASN A 65 0.90 16.99 -13.96
N GLU A 66 -0.10 16.18 -13.60
CA GLU A 66 0.08 15.22 -12.50
C GLU A 66 1.12 14.14 -12.85
N ARG A 67 2.14 13.99 -12.01
CA ARG A 67 3.13 12.90 -12.08
C ARG A 67 2.48 11.56 -11.74
N ASN A 68 2.79 10.53 -12.52
CA ASN A 68 2.38 9.16 -12.19
C ASN A 68 3.34 8.57 -11.14
N TYR A 69 2.84 7.70 -10.27
CA TYR A 69 3.63 6.95 -9.28
C TYR A 69 2.90 5.66 -8.88
N PHE A 70 3.64 4.59 -8.57
CA PHE A 70 3.06 3.38 -7.97
C PHE A 70 2.69 3.61 -6.50
N LYS A 71 1.51 3.14 -6.09
CA LYS A 71 0.99 3.19 -4.71
C LYS A 71 1.17 1.88 -3.96
N SER A 72 1.07 0.77 -4.67
CA SER A 72 1.16 -0.58 -4.13
C SER A 72 1.49 -1.61 -5.21
N ALA A 73 2.05 -2.74 -4.77
CA ALA A 73 2.18 -3.99 -5.51
C ALA A 73 1.72 -5.14 -4.60
N GLN A 74 1.07 -6.15 -5.17
CA GLN A 74 0.63 -7.38 -4.52
C GLN A 74 0.94 -8.56 -5.45
N TRP A 75 1.48 -9.65 -4.90
CA TRP A 75 1.57 -10.93 -5.60
C TRP A 75 0.23 -11.66 -5.61
N SER A 76 -0.03 -12.44 -6.65
CA SER A 76 -1.06 -13.47 -6.65
C SER A 76 -0.65 -14.65 -5.73
N PRO A 77 -1.62 -15.38 -5.14
CA PRO A 77 -1.38 -16.58 -4.35
C PRO A 77 -0.51 -17.67 -5.01
N ASP A 78 -0.63 -17.86 -6.33
CA ASP A 78 0.21 -18.76 -7.13
C ASP A 78 1.60 -18.17 -7.48
N GLY A 79 1.85 -16.90 -7.15
CA GLY A 79 3.09 -16.18 -7.42
C GLY A 79 3.33 -15.75 -8.87
N THR A 80 2.45 -16.11 -9.81
CA THR A 80 2.69 -15.87 -11.26
C THR A 80 2.52 -14.41 -11.69
N THR A 81 1.75 -13.62 -10.93
CA THR A 81 1.22 -12.34 -11.37
C THR A 81 1.36 -11.28 -10.28
N ILE A 82 1.81 -10.08 -10.66
CA ILE A 82 1.83 -8.91 -9.77
C ILE A 82 0.73 -7.94 -10.18
N LEU A 83 -0.20 -7.66 -9.26
CA LEU A 83 -1.17 -6.58 -9.39
C LEU A 83 -0.61 -5.31 -8.75
N THR A 84 -0.59 -4.22 -9.50
CA THR A 84 -0.17 -2.90 -8.99
C THR A 84 -1.30 -1.88 -9.05
N SER A 85 -1.25 -0.89 -8.15
CA SER A 85 -2.13 0.29 -8.19
C SER A 85 -1.28 1.56 -8.35
N SER A 86 -1.75 2.52 -9.15
CA SER A 86 -0.99 3.72 -9.54
C SER A 86 -1.77 5.02 -9.33
N ALA A 87 -1.09 6.17 -9.44
CA ALA A 87 -1.67 7.51 -9.29
C ALA A 87 -2.89 7.73 -10.20
N ASP A 88 -2.76 7.28 -11.45
CA ASP A 88 -3.74 7.36 -12.55
C ASP A 88 -5.03 6.52 -12.42
N ARG A 89 -5.28 5.92 -11.25
CA ARG A 89 -6.45 5.06 -10.94
C ARG A 89 -6.50 3.74 -11.72
N ILE A 90 -5.45 3.42 -12.46
CA ILE A 90 -5.35 2.17 -13.20
C ILE A 90 -4.75 1.08 -12.31
N LEU A 91 -5.35 -0.12 -12.39
CA LEU A 91 -4.71 -1.36 -11.97
C LEU A 91 -4.01 -2.01 -13.15
N ARG A 92 -2.82 -2.57 -12.91
CA ARG A 92 -2.00 -3.23 -13.92
C ARG A 92 -1.57 -4.60 -13.43
N SER A 93 -1.84 -5.61 -14.24
CA SER A 93 -1.37 -6.98 -14.03
C SER A 93 -0.08 -7.21 -14.80
N PHE A 94 0.98 -7.58 -14.11
CA PHE A 94 2.24 -8.02 -14.70
C PHE A 94 2.35 -9.54 -14.50
N ILE A 95 2.06 -10.32 -15.54
CA ILE A 95 2.39 -11.75 -15.55
C ILE A 95 3.90 -11.87 -15.70
N LEU A 96 4.53 -12.70 -14.87
CA LEU A 96 5.97 -12.91 -14.93
C LEU A 96 6.32 -14.05 -15.90
N PRO A 97 7.38 -13.90 -16.71
CA PRO A 97 7.79 -14.96 -17.62
C PRO A 97 8.50 -16.07 -16.83
N PRO A 98 8.35 -17.35 -17.25
CA PRO A 98 8.88 -18.50 -16.52
C PRO A 98 10.42 -18.57 -16.52
N ASP A 99 11.09 -17.84 -17.40
CA ASP A 99 12.54 -17.80 -17.53
C ASP A 99 13.19 -16.67 -16.71
N LEU A 100 12.44 -15.87 -15.95
CA LEU A 100 12.90 -14.67 -15.21
C LEU A 100 14.21 -14.85 -14.41
N LEU A 101 14.46 -16.05 -13.88
CA LEU A 101 15.63 -16.39 -13.07
C LEU A 101 16.85 -16.88 -13.89
N THR A 102 16.70 -17.02 -15.21
CA THR A 102 17.68 -17.62 -16.13
C THR A 102 18.66 -16.62 -16.78
N PRO A 103 18.25 -15.41 -17.23
CA PRO A 103 19.14 -14.56 -18.02
C PRO A 103 20.18 -13.83 -17.15
N PRO A 104 21.37 -13.52 -17.71
CA PRO A 104 22.41 -12.78 -17.00
C PRO A 104 22.11 -11.28 -16.82
N HIS A 105 20.96 -10.79 -17.29
CA HIS A 105 20.60 -9.37 -17.36
C HIS A 105 19.13 -9.16 -16.99
N PRO A 106 18.76 -8.01 -16.36
CA PRO A 106 17.39 -7.74 -15.97
C PRO A 106 16.43 -7.71 -17.17
N GLN A 107 15.36 -8.50 -17.12
CA GLN A 107 14.31 -8.52 -18.14
C GLN A 107 13.43 -7.27 -18.10
N LYS A 108 12.93 -6.84 -19.26
CA LYS A 108 11.97 -5.72 -19.36
C LYS A 108 10.53 -6.22 -19.18
N ILE A 109 9.95 -5.95 -18.02
CA ILE A 109 8.58 -6.33 -17.66
C ILE A 109 7.59 -5.32 -18.27
N GLN A 110 6.46 -5.81 -18.80
CA GLN A 110 5.41 -5.00 -19.44
C GLN A 110 4.02 -5.41 -18.91
N PRO A 111 3.03 -4.49 -18.87
CA PRO A 111 1.69 -4.83 -18.38
C PRO A 111 1.02 -5.83 -19.33
N TYR A 112 0.48 -6.91 -18.78
CA TYR A 112 -0.30 -7.89 -19.53
C TYR A 112 -1.75 -7.43 -19.72
N ALA A 113 -2.36 -6.93 -18.64
CA ALA A 113 -3.74 -6.46 -18.62
C ALA A 113 -3.89 -5.19 -17.78
N ILE A 114 -4.93 -4.42 -18.10
CA ILE A 114 -5.23 -3.10 -17.55
C ILE A 114 -6.71 -3.02 -17.18
N HIS A 115 -7.00 -2.41 -16.02
CA HIS A 115 -8.35 -2.13 -15.54
C HIS A 115 -8.41 -0.68 -15.09
N GLN A 116 -9.26 0.13 -15.71
CA GLN A 116 -9.35 1.56 -15.40
C GLN A 116 -10.51 1.81 -14.43
N SER A 117 -10.18 2.14 -13.16
CA SER A 117 -11.22 2.60 -12.25
C SER A 117 -11.61 4.05 -12.57
N PRO A 118 -12.91 4.38 -12.74
CA PRO A 118 -13.33 5.78 -12.92
C PRO A 118 -13.04 6.61 -11.66
N GLU A 119 -13.21 6.01 -10.49
CA GLU A 119 -13.01 6.60 -9.17
C GLU A 119 -11.73 6.07 -8.50
N PRO A 120 -11.09 6.82 -7.59
CA PRO A 120 -9.93 6.35 -6.85
C PRO A 120 -10.21 5.05 -6.10
N LEU A 121 -9.27 4.10 -6.17
CA LEU A 121 -9.32 2.85 -5.43
C LEU A 121 -8.75 3.02 -4.02
N TYR A 122 -9.41 2.44 -3.02
CA TYR A 122 -8.97 2.47 -1.62
C TYR A 122 -8.32 1.14 -1.18
N ALA A 123 -8.80 0.01 -1.70
CA ALA A 123 -8.29 -1.32 -1.41
C ALA A 123 -8.39 -2.26 -2.61
N THR A 124 -7.47 -3.22 -2.69
CA THR A 124 -7.47 -4.37 -3.62
C THR A 124 -6.97 -5.63 -2.91
N THR A 125 -7.42 -6.80 -3.36
CA THR A 125 -6.87 -8.10 -2.94
C THR A 125 -7.16 -9.17 -4.01
N PHE A 126 -6.26 -10.13 -4.19
CA PHE A 126 -6.50 -11.32 -5.00
C PHE A 126 -7.45 -12.31 -4.30
N HIS A 127 -8.18 -13.11 -5.08
CA HIS A 127 -8.91 -14.28 -4.59
C HIS A 127 -7.94 -15.39 -4.17
N PRO A 128 -8.15 -16.13 -3.07
CA PRO A 128 -7.14 -17.07 -2.54
C PRO A 128 -6.81 -18.21 -3.49
N SER A 129 -7.78 -18.67 -4.29
CA SER A 129 -7.58 -19.76 -5.25
C SER A 129 -7.05 -19.32 -6.62
N TYR A 130 -6.56 -18.08 -6.76
CA TYR A 130 -6.04 -17.57 -8.04
C TYR A 130 -4.91 -18.47 -8.55
N ASN A 131 -5.13 -19.08 -9.71
CA ASN A 131 -4.16 -19.88 -10.46
C ASN A 131 -4.20 -19.45 -11.93
N LEU A 132 -3.09 -18.94 -12.46
CA LEU A 132 -2.98 -18.49 -13.85
C LEU A 132 -3.21 -19.61 -14.88
N GLN A 133 -3.03 -20.87 -14.50
CA GLN A 133 -3.36 -22.03 -15.35
C GLN A 133 -4.86 -22.26 -15.48
N GLU A 134 -5.68 -21.68 -14.59
CA GLU A 134 -7.15 -21.79 -14.59
C GLU A 134 -7.80 -20.39 -14.64
N PRO A 135 -8.02 -19.81 -15.84
CA PRO A 135 -8.51 -18.43 -15.99
C PRO A 135 -9.87 -18.12 -15.33
N SER A 136 -10.67 -19.14 -14.98
CA SER A 136 -11.88 -19.02 -14.16
C SER A 136 -11.60 -18.61 -12.71
N THR A 137 -10.46 -19.02 -12.16
CA THR A 137 -10.02 -18.69 -10.80
C THR A 137 -9.32 -17.34 -10.71
N CYS A 138 -8.91 -16.78 -11.86
CA CYS A 138 -8.15 -15.53 -11.98
C CYS A 138 -9.00 -14.31 -11.62
N LEU A 139 -9.24 -14.11 -10.33
CA LEU A 139 -10.15 -13.12 -9.75
C LEU A 139 -9.44 -12.22 -8.73
N ALA A 140 -9.87 -10.95 -8.64
CA ALA A 140 -9.47 -10.02 -7.59
C ALA A 140 -10.61 -9.06 -7.24
N LEU A 141 -10.63 -8.59 -5.99
CA LEU A 141 -11.53 -7.53 -5.53
C LEU A 141 -10.88 -6.15 -5.62
N ALA A 142 -11.70 -5.15 -5.89
CA ALA A 142 -11.37 -3.74 -5.78
C ALA A 142 -12.47 -2.97 -5.04
N SER A 143 -12.08 -2.04 -4.17
CA SER A 143 -12.96 -1.01 -3.62
C SER A 143 -12.71 0.34 -4.31
N PRO A 144 -13.51 0.70 -5.32
CA PRO A 144 -13.61 2.07 -5.80
C PRO A 144 -14.38 2.97 -4.82
N ARG A 145 -13.97 4.25 -4.75
CA ARG A 145 -14.74 5.31 -4.10
C ARG A 145 -16.12 5.45 -4.75
N SER A 146 -17.15 5.77 -3.95
CA SER A 146 -18.51 6.12 -4.39
C SER A 146 -19.21 5.08 -5.29
N LEU A 147 -18.78 3.82 -5.22
CA LEU A 147 -19.26 2.71 -6.05
C LEU A 147 -19.27 1.42 -5.21
N PRO A 148 -20.04 0.38 -5.61
CA PRO A 148 -20.00 -0.92 -4.94
C PRO A 148 -18.61 -1.57 -5.04
N ILE A 149 -18.32 -2.49 -4.13
CA ILE A 149 -17.12 -3.35 -4.20
C ILE A 149 -17.26 -4.21 -5.45
N ARG A 150 -16.19 -4.38 -6.25
CA ARG A 150 -16.24 -5.13 -7.51
C ARG A 150 -15.26 -6.29 -7.49
N ILE A 151 -15.69 -7.44 -7.99
CA ILE A 151 -14.77 -8.50 -8.42
C ILE A 151 -14.57 -8.40 -9.93
N PHE A 152 -13.32 -8.51 -10.36
CA PHE A 152 -12.88 -8.42 -11.75
C PHE A 152 -11.85 -9.52 -12.01
N SER A 153 -11.53 -9.80 -13.27
CA SER A 153 -10.42 -10.70 -13.59
C SER A 153 -9.14 -9.90 -13.89
N PRO A 154 -8.06 -10.05 -13.12
CA PRO A 154 -6.75 -9.49 -13.46
C PRO A 154 -6.20 -9.95 -14.81
N PHE A 155 -6.75 -11.01 -15.41
CA PHE A 155 -6.35 -11.55 -16.72
C PHE A 155 -7.13 -10.92 -17.89
N THR A 156 -8.42 -10.58 -17.71
CA THR A 156 -9.26 -9.99 -18.78
C THR A 156 -9.44 -8.49 -18.58
N ALA A 157 -8.87 -7.66 -19.46
CA ALA A 157 -8.92 -6.21 -19.38
C ALA A 157 -10.34 -5.64 -19.23
N ASP A 158 -10.48 -4.62 -18.37
CA ASP A 158 -11.68 -3.85 -18.03
C ASP A 158 -12.99 -4.61 -17.69
N ARG A 159 -12.96 -5.94 -17.55
CA ARG A 159 -14.15 -6.78 -17.30
C ARG A 159 -14.47 -6.92 -15.80
N ILE A 160 -15.52 -6.22 -15.36
CA ILE A 160 -16.19 -6.49 -14.07
C ILE A 160 -17.03 -7.76 -14.18
N LEU A 161 -17.05 -8.58 -13.12
CA LEU A 161 -17.73 -9.89 -13.09
C LEU A 161 -18.90 -9.93 -12.10
N ALA A 162 -18.76 -9.29 -10.93
CA ALA A 162 -19.81 -9.14 -9.93
C ALA A 162 -19.63 -7.82 -9.15
N SER A 163 -20.67 -7.38 -8.46
CA SER A 163 -20.66 -6.17 -7.62
C SER A 163 -21.40 -6.40 -6.30
N TYR A 164 -20.81 -5.95 -5.20
CA TYR A 164 -21.31 -6.16 -3.83
C TYR A 164 -21.60 -4.80 -3.18
N PRO A 165 -22.88 -4.40 -3.09
CA PRO A 165 -23.28 -3.11 -2.52
C PRO A 165 -23.05 -2.98 -1.01
N LEU A 166 -22.11 -2.11 -0.61
CA LEU A 166 -22.03 -1.62 0.77
C LEU A 166 -22.69 -0.25 0.90
N VAL A 167 -23.95 -0.24 1.36
CA VAL A 167 -24.76 0.99 1.52
C VAL A 167 -24.88 1.40 2.99
N SER A 168 -24.76 2.71 3.23
CA SER A 168 -25.03 3.38 4.51
C SER A 168 -26.54 3.40 4.81
N PRO A 169 -27.03 2.81 5.93
CA PRO A 169 -28.46 2.82 6.26
C PRO A 169 -29.05 4.20 6.61
N THR A 170 -28.22 5.22 6.77
CA THR A 170 -28.64 6.56 7.22
C THR A 170 -28.52 7.62 6.14
N THR A 171 -27.75 7.35 5.08
CA THR A 171 -27.48 8.32 4.00
C THR A 171 -27.64 7.75 2.60
N GLU A 172 -27.99 6.45 2.48
CA GLU A 172 -28.15 5.69 1.21
C GLU A 172 -26.90 5.71 0.29
N ALA A 173 -25.80 6.30 0.76
CA ALA A 173 -24.57 6.46 0.00
C ALA A 173 -23.73 5.17 -0.02
N TRP A 174 -22.98 5.01 -1.12
CA TRP A 174 -21.93 4.00 -1.28
C TRP A 174 -20.81 4.23 -0.28
N VAL A 175 -20.63 3.28 0.65
CA VAL A 175 -19.50 3.25 1.58
C VAL A 175 -18.39 2.43 0.93
N ALA A 176 -17.25 3.05 0.65
CA ALA A 176 -16.08 2.37 0.09
C ALA A 176 -15.17 1.84 1.21
N PRO A 177 -14.98 0.50 1.33
CA PRO A 177 -14.00 -0.08 2.26
C PRO A 177 -12.58 0.46 2.06
N HIS A 178 -11.87 0.66 3.16
CA HIS A 178 -10.45 1.04 3.16
C HIS A 178 -9.51 -0.16 3.31
N SER A 179 -10.08 -1.34 3.59
CA SER A 179 -9.40 -2.62 3.58
C SER A 179 -10.34 -3.71 3.05
N LEU A 180 -9.75 -4.66 2.31
CA LEU A 180 -10.41 -5.85 1.76
C LEU A 180 -9.50 -7.04 2.03
N LEU A 181 -10.08 -8.18 2.41
CA LEU A 181 -9.36 -9.42 2.68
C LEU A 181 -10.28 -10.60 2.41
N PHE A 182 -9.83 -11.61 1.67
CA PHE A 182 -10.56 -12.87 1.55
C PHE A 182 -10.27 -13.80 2.73
N ASP A 183 -11.24 -14.66 3.03
CA ASP A 183 -11.05 -15.81 3.89
C ASP A 183 -10.36 -16.94 3.08
N PRO A 184 -9.17 -17.43 3.50
CA PRO A 184 -8.44 -18.48 2.79
C PRO A 184 -8.98 -19.90 3.08
N GLN A 185 -9.79 -20.09 4.12
CA GLN A 185 -10.47 -21.36 4.39
C GLN A 185 -11.80 -21.42 3.63
N GLU A 186 -12.59 -20.35 3.73
CA GLU A 186 -13.82 -20.19 2.95
C GLU A 186 -13.60 -19.19 1.80
N VAL A 187 -13.03 -19.66 0.69
CA VAL A 187 -12.69 -18.81 -0.48
C VAL A 187 -13.83 -17.92 -1.01
N ASN A 188 -15.08 -18.36 -0.81
CA ASN A 188 -16.29 -17.62 -1.16
C ASN A 188 -16.62 -16.46 -0.20
N THR A 189 -15.86 -16.23 0.87
CA THR A 189 -16.14 -15.16 1.85
C THR A 189 -15.04 -14.10 1.82
N PHE A 190 -15.44 -12.82 1.93
CA PHE A 190 -14.51 -11.72 2.12
C PHE A 190 -14.96 -10.69 3.15
N PHE A 191 -13.97 -10.08 3.79
CA PHE A 191 -14.08 -9.02 4.79
C PHE A 191 -13.83 -7.65 4.14
N ALA A 192 -14.63 -6.68 4.56
CA ALA A 192 -14.63 -5.31 4.06
C ALA A 192 -14.59 -4.32 5.24
N GLY A 193 -13.42 -3.74 5.49
CA GLY A 193 -13.19 -2.79 6.58
C GLY A 193 -13.64 -1.38 6.21
N SER A 194 -14.55 -0.81 7.01
CA SER A 194 -15.21 0.48 6.78
C SER A 194 -15.20 1.34 8.06
N GLU A 195 -16.02 2.39 8.17
CA GLU A 195 -16.06 3.20 9.39
C GLU A 195 -16.71 2.45 10.55
N SER A 196 -15.90 2.14 11.58
CA SER A 196 -16.27 1.45 12.82
C SER A 196 -17.03 0.12 12.60
N CYS A 197 -16.75 -0.56 11.49
CA CYS A 197 -17.43 -1.76 11.05
C CYS A 197 -16.57 -2.60 10.11
N VAL A 198 -16.48 -3.90 10.37
CA VAL A 198 -16.03 -4.92 9.42
C VAL A 198 -17.28 -5.62 8.87
N SER A 199 -17.54 -5.51 7.58
CA SER A 199 -18.64 -6.20 6.91
C SER A 199 -18.15 -7.48 6.25
N VAL A 200 -18.93 -8.56 6.33
CA VAL A 200 -18.65 -9.85 5.71
C VAL A 200 -19.56 -10.04 4.50
N PHE A 201 -19.02 -10.51 3.38
CA PHE A 201 -19.73 -10.73 2.12
C PHE A 201 -19.48 -12.15 1.60
N ASP A 202 -20.49 -12.70 0.92
CA ASP A 202 -20.40 -13.95 0.15
C ASP A 202 -20.28 -13.61 -1.34
N VAL A 203 -19.24 -14.14 -1.99
CA VAL A 203 -18.93 -13.98 -3.42
C VAL A 203 -20.08 -14.44 -4.31
N ASN A 204 -20.82 -15.47 -3.90
CA ASN A 204 -21.95 -16.01 -4.67
C ASN A 204 -23.14 -15.04 -4.73
N ARG A 205 -23.23 -14.11 -3.76
CA ARG A 205 -24.34 -13.15 -3.64
C ARG A 205 -24.07 -11.86 -4.41
N ASN A 206 -23.87 -12.01 -5.73
CA ASN A 206 -23.72 -10.88 -6.65
C ASN A 206 -24.95 -9.97 -6.61
N GLY A 207 -24.76 -8.68 -6.37
CA GLY A 207 -25.83 -7.68 -6.23
C GLY A 207 -26.37 -7.49 -4.81
N ASP A 208 -25.98 -8.32 -3.84
CA ASP A 208 -26.47 -8.25 -2.46
C ASP A 208 -25.54 -7.49 -1.50
N GLY A 209 -26.15 -6.99 -0.42
CA GLY A 209 -25.42 -6.45 0.73
C GLY A 209 -24.66 -7.50 1.55
N PRO A 210 -23.90 -7.07 2.56
CA PRO A 210 -23.11 -7.98 3.40
C PRO A 210 -23.99 -8.94 4.19
N VAL A 211 -23.53 -10.19 4.31
CA VAL A 211 -24.19 -11.25 5.09
C VAL A 211 -24.11 -11.00 6.59
N MET A 212 -23.07 -10.29 7.06
CA MET A 212 -22.89 -9.90 8.46
C MET A 212 -22.19 -8.54 8.58
N ARG A 213 -22.47 -7.79 9.65
CA ARG A 213 -21.82 -6.52 9.98
C ARG A 213 -21.33 -6.54 11.43
N MET A 214 -20.01 -6.53 11.62
CA MET A 214 -19.36 -6.57 12.93
C MET A 214 -18.93 -5.15 13.32
N HIS A 215 -19.70 -4.53 14.21
CA HIS A 215 -19.40 -3.18 14.70
C HIS A 215 -18.22 -3.20 15.67
N THR A 216 -17.20 -2.39 15.39
CA THR A 216 -15.95 -2.37 16.17
C THR A 216 -16.06 -1.51 17.45
N THR A 217 -17.19 -0.81 17.63
CA THR A 217 -17.53 -0.03 18.82
C THR A 217 -18.76 -0.60 19.53
N PRO A 218 -18.78 -0.69 20.88
CA PRO A 218 -19.93 -1.17 21.65
C PRO A 218 -21.24 -0.43 21.33
N SER A 219 -22.33 -1.21 21.23
CA SER A 219 -23.68 -0.67 21.09
C SER A 219 -24.16 -0.04 22.39
N ARG A 220 -24.53 1.25 22.34
CA ARG A 220 -25.15 1.99 23.47
C ARG A 220 -26.49 1.41 23.98
N ARG A 221 -27.03 0.36 23.35
CA ARG A 221 -28.31 -0.27 23.72
C ARG A 221 -28.17 -1.63 24.43
N GLY A 222 -26.94 -2.15 24.59
CA GLY A 222 -26.68 -3.39 25.33
C GLY A 222 -26.55 -3.15 26.83
N GLY A 223 -27.63 -3.33 27.59
CA GLY A 223 -27.67 -3.12 29.05
C GLY A 223 -27.03 -4.24 29.89
N ALA A 224 -25.81 -4.66 29.56
CA ALA A 224 -25.01 -5.62 30.34
C ALA A 224 -23.52 -5.22 30.28
N ALA A 225 -22.75 -5.54 31.33
CA ALA A 225 -21.45 -4.93 31.61
C ALA A 225 -20.28 -5.42 30.74
N GLY A 226 -20.31 -5.14 29.43
CA GLY A 226 -19.15 -5.23 28.56
C GLY A 226 -18.29 -3.97 28.64
N GLN A 227 -17.28 -3.93 29.53
CA GLN A 227 -16.28 -2.85 29.59
C GLN A 227 -15.25 -2.92 28.44
N GLY A 228 -15.63 -3.47 27.28
CA GLY A 228 -14.77 -3.58 26.10
C GLY A 228 -14.46 -2.22 25.50
N GLN A 229 -13.19 -1.85 25.45
CA GLN A 229 -12.75 -0.60 24.84
C GLN A 229 -13.00 -0.64 23.32
N GLY A 230 -13.90 0.22 22.83
CA GLY A 230 -14.32 0.19 21.43
C GLY A 230 -13.30 0.78 20.46
N MET A 231 -12.94 0.02 19.44
CA MET A 231 -12.14 0.48 18.31
C MET A 231 -12.98 1.39 17.40
N LYS A 232 -13.04 2.69 17.70
CA LYS A 232 -13.72 3.68 16.86
C LYS A 232 -12.80 4.17 15.75
N GLY A 233 -13.22 4.09 14.48
CA GLY A 233 -12.55 4.71 13.34
C GLY A 233 -12.66 3.90 12.04
N ILE A 234 -12.12 4.43 10.95
CA ILE A 234 -12.03 3.71 9.66
C ILE A 234 -11.07 2.53 9.81
N VAL A 235 -11.57 1.31 9.54
CA VAL A 235 -10.77 0.07 9.47
C VAL A 235 -9.99 0.06 8.16
N SER A 236 -8.73 0.45 8.26
CA SER A 236 -7.79 0.72 7.17
C SER A 236 -6.85 -0.44 6.87
N ALA A 237 -6.79 -1.44 7.76
CA ALA A 237 -6.03 -2.66 7.56
C ALA A 237 -6.81 -3.87 8.10
N LEU A 238 -6.72 -4.98 7.37
CA LEU A 238 -7.21 -6.31 7.77
C LEU A 238 -6.09 -7.31 7.49
N GLY A 239 -5.95 -8.32 8.35
CA GLY A 239 -5.05 -9.46 8.13
C GLY A 239 -5.49 -10.65 8.96
N LEU A 240 -5.50 -11.85 8.37
CA LEU A 240 -5.90 -13.09 9.02
C LEU A 240 -4.68 -13.99 9.23
N SER A 241 -4.59 -14.63 10.40
CA SER A 241 -3.50 -15.56 10.74
C SER A 241 -3.80 -16.99 10.28
N SER A 242 -2.76 -17.84 10.27
CA SER A 242 -2.89 -19.30 10.11
C SER A 242 -3.88 -19.91 11.12
N GLU A 243 -3.90 -19.39 12.34
CA GLU A 243 -4.72 -19.85 13.47
C GLU A 243 -6.15 -19.28 13.46
N GLY A 244 -6.57 -18.59 12.41
CA GLY A 244 -7.93 -18.05 12.29
C GLY A 244 -8.24 -16.81 13.15
N MET A 245 -7.23 -16.14 13.69
CA MET A 245 -7.38 -14.81 14.31
C MET A 245 -7.33 -13.72 13.25
N LEU A 246 -8.38 -12.88 13.16
CA LEU A 246 -8.43 -11.69 12.32
C LEU A 246 -7.98 -10.46 13.11
N ALA A 247 -6.95 -9.77 12.62
CA ALA A 247 -6.60 -8.44 13.08
C ALA A 247 -7.24 -7.39 12.17
N ALA A 248 -7.94 -6.43 12.78
CA ALA A 248 -8.46 -5.24 12.12
C ALA A 248 -7.79 -4.01 12.74
N GLY A 249 -7.13 -3.17 11.92
CA GLY A 249 -6.43 -1.97 12.34
C GLY A 249 -7.05 -0.69 11.77
N THR A 250 -7.04 0.40 12.51
CA THR A 250 -7.66 1.68 12.12
C THR A 250 -6.69 2.85 11.94
N TYR A 251 -7.14 3.85 11.16
CA TYR A 251 -6.49 5.17 11.12
C TYR A 251 -6.50 5.92 12.46
N SER A 252 -7.30 5.49 13.43
CA SER A 252 -7.32 6.01 14.80
C SER A 252 -6.33 5.33 15.76
N ARG A 253 -5.41 4.51 15.23
CA ARG A 253 -4.33 3.82 15.99
C ARG A 253 -4.83 2.76 16.97
N TRP A 254 -5.91 2.06 16.60
CA TRP A 254 -6.46 0.92 17.35
C TRP A 254 -6.34 -0.37 16.54
N VAL A 255 -6.10 -1.49 17.23
CA VAL A 255 -6.19 -2.84 16.71
C VAL A 255 -7.26 -3.59 17.49
N GLY A 256 -8.16 -4.27 16.78
CA GLY A 256 -9.09 -5.25 17.33
C GLY A 256 -8.78 -6.64 16.78
N LEU A 257 -8.88 -7.65 17.64
CA LEU A 257 -8.67 -9.05 17.32
C LEU A 257 -10.00 -9.81 17.41
N TYR A 258 -10.26 -10.68 16.43
CA TYR A 258 -11.51 -11.43 16.31
C TYR A 258 -11.22 -12.90 15.99
N ASP A 259 -11.80 -13.83 16.76
CA ASP A 259 -11.62 -15.26 16.53
C ASP A 259 -12.61 -15.84 15.51
N GLY A 260 -12.67 -17.17 15.38
CA GLY A 260 -13.57 -17.85 14.46
C GLY A 260 -13.38 -17.43 13.00
N PHE A 261 -12.12 -17.36 12.54
CA PHE A 261 -11.73 -16.82 11.23
C PHE A 261 -12.20 -15.37 11.01
N GLY A 262 -12.30 -14.59 12.10
CA GLY A 262 -12.77 -13.22 12.08
C GLY A 262 -14.27 -13.05 12.07
N ARG A 263 -15.04 -14.06 12.50
CA ARG A 263 -16.50 -14.05 12.56
C ARG A 263 -17.07 -14.33 13.97
N GLY A 264 -16.21 -14.70 14.91
CA GLY A 264 -16.56 -14.96 16.29
C GLY A 264 -16.50 -13.71 17.18
N GLU A 265 -16.01 -13.89 18.41
CA GLU A 265 -15.98 -12.82 19.41
C GLU A 265 -14.73 -11.93 19.29
N ASN A 266 -14.82 -10.73 19.86
CA ASN A 266 -13.70 -9.79 19.95
C ASN A 266 -12.80 -10.21 21.12
N THR A 267 -11.66 -10.83 20.81
CA THR A 267 -10.72 -11.40 21.79
C THR A 267 -9.81 -10.35 22.43
N GLY A 268 -9.72 -9.15 21.86
CA GLY A 268 -8.95 -8.06 22.44
C GLY A 268 -8.89 -6.80 21.59
N VAL A 269 -8.88 -5.64 22.25
CA VAL A 269 -8.67 -4.33 21.62
C VAL A 269 -7.53 -3.60 22.33
N PHE A 270 -6.59 -3.06 21.57
CA PHE A 270 -5.47 -2.26 22.09
C PHE A 270 -5.16 -1.08 21.18
N SER A 271 -4.51 -0.04 21.73
CA SER A 271 -4.00 1.09 20.95
C SER A 271 -2.48 1.00 20.77
N VAL A 272 -1.99 1.52 19.65
CA VAL A 272 -0.56 1.64 19.36
C VAL A 272 0.06 2.89 20.03
N GLY A 273 -0.75 3.90 20.34
CA GLY A 273 -0.26 5.24 20.71
C GLY A 273 -0.01 5.49 22.20
N THR A 274 -0.15 4.49 23.07
CA THR A 274 -0.27 4.71 24.54
C THR A 274 1.03 4.78 25.33
N GLU A 275 2.18 4.35 24.79
CA GLU A 275 3.40 4.19 25.59
C GLU A 275 4.38 5.37 25.53
N VAL A 276 4.61 5.99 24.35
CA VAL A 276 5.41 7.23 24.23
C VAL A 276 4.97 8.06 23.03
N GLU A 277 4.52 9.31 23.25
CA GLU A 277 4.09 10.22 22.15
C GLU A 277 5.24 10.60 21.19
N ALA A 278 6.49 10.54 21.66
CA ALA A 278 7.70 10.85 20.89
C ALA A 278 7.94 9.90 19.68
N GLU A 279 7.22 8.79 19.59
CA GLU A 279 7.40 7.78 18.54
C GLU A 279 6.67 8.09 17.21
N GLY A 280 5.83 9.13 17.17
CA GLY A 280 5.01 9.48 16.00
C GLY A 280 3.89 8.47 15.72
N GLY A 281 3.49 8.34 14.45
CA GLY A 281 2.40 7.47 13.99
C GLY A 281 1.08 8.22 13.79
N GLY A 282 0.54 8.15 12.58
CA GLY A 282 -0.69 8.85 12.15
C GLY A 282 -1.88 7.93 11.86
N GLY A 283 -1.84 6.66 12.27
CA GLY A 283 -2.86 5.67 11.95
C GLY A 283 -2.32 4.49 11.15
N ILE A 284 -2.94 3.33 11.36
CA ILE A 284 -2.50 2.05 10.84
C ILE A 284 -2.79 1.96 9.34
N THR A 285 -1.82 1.47 8.57
CA THR A 285 -1.91 1.29 7.11
C THR A 285 -1.67 -0.15 6.67
N GLN A 286 -1.17 -1.02 7.54
CA GLN A 286 -1.04 -2.46 7.29
C GLN A 286 -0.96 -3.19 8.63
N VAL A 287 -1.58 -4.37 8.71
CA VAL A 287 -1.34 -5.36 9.75
C VAL A 287 -0.91 -6.64 9.05
N VAL A 288 0.14 -7.29 9.55
CA VAL A 288 0.71 -8.50 8.93
C VAL A 288 1.07 -9.49 10.03
N TRP A 289 0.64 -10.73 9.87
CA TRP A 289 0.98 -11.81 10.79
C TRP A 289 2.35 -12.40 10.45
N SER A 290 3.11 -12.77 11.47
CA SER A 290 4.21 -13.73 11.31
C SER A 290 3.68 -15.07 10.77
N ALA A 291 4.51 -15.83 10.06
CA ALA A 291 4.13 -17.14 9.52
C ALA A 291 3.63 -18.15 10.57
N CYS A 292 3.96 -17.95 11.86
CA CYS A 292 3.48 -18.78 12.97
C CYS A 292 2.20 -18.28 13.65
N GLY A 293 1.52 -17.27 13.10
CA GLY A 293 0.26 -16.71 13.61
C GLY A 293 0.32 -15.94 14.95
N ARG A 294 1.42 -16.05 15.71
CA ARG A 294 1.52 -15.55 17.11
C ARG A 294 1.94 -14.07 17.23
N TYR A 295 2.70 -13.56 16.27
CA TYR A 295 3.17 -12.16 16.28
C TYR A 295 2.47 -11.34 15.21
N LEU A 296 2.01 -10.14 15.59
CA LEU A 296 1.35 -9.17 14.72
C LEU A 296 2.27 -7.97 14.49
N CYS A 297 2.67 -7.74 13.25
CA CYS A 297 3.37 -6.53 12.81
C CYS A 297 2.33 -5.46 12.46
N VAL A 298 2.40 -4.28 13.08
CA VAL A 298 1.50 -3.16 12.82
C VAL A 298 2.28 -1.99 12.24
N VAL A 299 1.91 -1.59 11.03
CA VAL A 299 2.55 -0.51 10.25
C VAL A 299 1.67 0.73 10.30
N GLU A 300 2.24 1.88 10.62
CA GLU A 300 1.57 3.17 10.61
C GLU A 300 2.17 4.12 9.57
N ARG A 301 1.33 5.01 9.01
CA ARG A 301 1.84 6.21 8.31
C ARG A 301 2.48 7.18 9.31
N ALA A 302 3.32 8.08 8.83
CA ALA A 302 4.02 9.09 9.63
C ALA A 302 4.80 8.51 10.83
N SER A 303 5.44 7.34 10.61
CA SER A 303 6.26 6.62 11.59
C SER A 303 7.56 6.14 10.93
N ASP A 304 8.69 6.24 11.63
CA ASP A 304 9.98 5.66 11.20
C ASP A 304 10.18 4.22 11.69
N GLY A 305 9.09 3.52 12.02
CA GLY A 305 9.16 2.17 12.57
C GLY A 305 7.87 1.38 12.46
N VAL A 306 8.01 0.07 12.68
CA VAL A 306 6.94 -0.94 12.71
C VAL A 306 6.94 -1.56 14.10
N GLY A 307 5.78 -1.64 14.75
CA GLY A 307 5.67 -2.33 16.04
C GLY A 307 5.34 -3.81 15.85
N ILE A 308 5.73 -4.63 16.81
CA ILE A 308 5.46 -6.07 16.87
C ILE A 308 4.77 -6.36 18.20
N TRP A 309 3.63 -7.04 18.16
CA TRP A 309 2.87 -7.49 19.34
C TRP A 309 2.83 -9.02 19.38
N ASP A 310 2.93 -9.60 20.57
CA ASP A 310 2.61 -11.02 20.80
C ASP A 310 1.15 -11.12 21.27
N ILE A 311 0.28 -11.68 20.42
CA ILE A 311 -1.16 -11.74 20.69
C ILE A 311 -1.54 -12.78 21.75
N ARG A 312 -0.60 -13.64 22.17
CA ARG A 312 -0.81 -14.62 23.23
C ARG A 312 -0.69 -14.01 24.63
N GLY A 313 -0.03 -12.85 24.72
CA GLY A 313 0.26 -12.14 25.97
C GLY A 313 -0.79 -11.11 26.33
N THR A 314 -0.45 -10.20 27.24
CA THR A 314 -1.36 -9.17 27.77
C THR A 314 -1.56 -7.99 26.80
N GLY A 315 -1.69 -8.24 25.48
CA GLY A 315 -1.81 -7.21 24.45
C GLY A 315 -0.62 -6.23 24.34
N LYS A 316 0.52 -6.57 24.94
CA LYS A 316 1.70 -5.71 24.99
C LYS A 316 2.49 -5.75 23.69
N ARG A 317 3.14 -4.63 23.40
CA ARG A 317 4.15 -4.53 22.35
C ARG A 317 5.40 -5.28 22.78
N LEU A 318 5.82 -6.24 21.97
CA LEU A 318 7.02 -7.05 22.16
C LEU A 318 8.27 -6.28 21.73
N ALA A 319 8.21 -5.68 20.53
CA ALA A 319 9.32 -4.97 19.93
C ALA A 319 8.87 -3.82 19.02
N ARG A 320 9.80 -2.96 18.63
CA ARG A 320 9.64 -1.92 17.61
C ARG A 320 10.89 -1.87 16.74
N LEU A 321 10.69 -2.18 15.47
CA LEU A 321 11.67 -1.98 14.40
C LEU A 321 11.82 -0.47 14.17
N ARG A 322 13.04 0.06 14.28
CA ARG A 322 13.36 1.49 14.10
C ARG A 322 14.27 1.72 12.90
N GLY A 323 14.44 2.97 12.51
CA GLY A 323 15.34 3.36 11.40
C GLY A 323 14.73 3.23 10.01
N ARG A 324 13.41 3.01 9.87
CA ARG A 324 12.77 2.78 8.57
C ARG A 324 12.92 3.97 7.60
N ASN A 325 12.98 5.21 8.09
CA ASN A 325 12.90 6.44 7.29
C ASN A 325 11.59 6.51 6.46
N ALA A 326 10.47 6.65 7.17
CA ALA A 326 9.11 6.50 6.64
C ALA A 326 8.10 7.52 7.22
N LYS A 327 8.57 8.65 7.75
CA LYS A 327 7.76 9.84 8.13
C LYS A 327 7.08 10.53 6.92
N THR A 328 6.13 9.84 6.28
CA THR A 328 5.26 10.36 5.23
C THR A 328 3.79 10.02 5.51
N GLN A 329 2.88 10.79 4.92
CA GLN A 329 1.44 10.49 4.93
C GLN A 329 1.04 9.44 3.87
N GLN A 330 1.95 9.12 2.94
CA GLN A 330 1.76 8.05 1.96
C GLN A 330 1.81 6.67 2.63
N ARG A 331 0.98 5.73 2.15
CA ARG A 331 1.06 4.32 2.54
C ARG A 331 2.34 3.73 1.94
N LEU A 332 3.25 3.26 2.79
CA LEU A 332 4.43 2.48 2.41
C LEU A 332 4.24 1.06 2.96
N SER A 333 4.04 0.06 2.10
CA SER A 333 3.79 -1.32 2.54
C SER A 333 5.06 -1.99 3.08
N VAL A 334 4.89 -3.17 3.68
CA VAL A 334 5.98 -4.07 4.10
C VAL A 334 5.66 -5.51 3.69
N GLY A 335 6.70 -6.30 3.45
CA GLY A 335 6.64 -7.76 3.33
C GLY A 335 7.07 -8.41 4.65
N VAL A 336 6.49 -9.57 4.97
CA VAL A 336 6.89 -10.40 6.12
C VAL A 336 6.89 -11.85 5.69
N MET A 337 8.00 -12.55 5.92
CA MET A 337 8.19 -13.97 5.57
C MET A 337 9.37 -14.52 6.35
N GLY A 338 9.45 -15.84 6.58
CA GLY A 338 10.63 -16.50 7.19
C GLY A 338 10.96 -16.15 8.66
N GLY A 339 10.33 -15.12 9.24
CA GLY A 339 10.80 -14.48 10.48
C GLY A 339 11.51 -13.15 10.25
N GLU A 340 11.38 -12.58 9.06
CA GLU A 340 11.96 -11.31 8.60
C GLU A 340 10.87 -10.30 8.22
N LEU A 341 11.16 -9.01 8.38
CA LEU A 341 10.35 -7.91 7.83
C LEU A 341 11.17 -7.11 6.82
N TRP A 342 10.58 -6.85 5.65
CA TRP A 342 11.18 -6.14 4.54
C TRP A 342 10.38 -4.85 4.30
N ALA A 343 10.99 -3.68 4.47
CA ALA A 343 10.29 -2.40 4.37
C ALA A 343 10.98 -1.39 3.44
N GLY A 344 10.18 -0.83 2.54
CA GLY A 344 10.54 0.33 1.73
C GLY A 344 10.59 1.64 2.53
N ALA A 345 11.47 2.53 2.10
CA ALA A 345 11.80 3.81 2.74
C ALA A 345 11.77 5.01 1.78
N LEU A 346 11.81 6.22 2.33
CA LEU A 346 11.73 7.50 1.58
C LEU A 346 13.01 7.89 0.82
N ASP A 347 14.15 7.30 1.19
CA ASP A 347 15.47 7.46 0.55
C ASP A 347 15.70 6.50 -0.65
N GLY A 348 14.71 5.65 -0.93
CA GLY A 348 14.79 4.63 -1.98
C GLY A 348 15.49 3.33 -1.54
N MET A 349 15.85 3.21 -0.26
CA MET A 349 16.36 1.96 0.32
C MET A 349 15.21 0.99 0.61
N VAL A 350 15.53 -0.30 0.63
CA VAL A 350 14.78 -1.33 1.36
C VAL A 350 15.63 -1.78 2.54
N ARG A 351 14.98 -1.89 3.70
CA ARG A 351 15.59 -2.27 4.99
C ARG A 351 14.99 -3.60 5.45
N VAL A 352 15.83 -4.43 6.06
CA VAL A 352 15.46 -5.78 6.51
C VAL A 352 15.74 -5.91 8.00
N TRP A 353 14.79 -6.49 8.73
CA TRP A 353 14.93 -6.86 10.15
C TRP A 353 14.65 -8.35 10.29
N GLU A 354 15.57 -9.09 10.89
CA GLU A 354 15.50 -10.54 11.08
C GLU A 354 15.11 -10.89 12.52
N GLY A 355 14.68 -12.13 12.78
CA GLY A 355 14.35 -12.59 14.13
C GLY A 355 13.07 -11.97 14.71
N LEU A 356 12.06 -11.71 13.87
CA LEU A 356 10.75 -11.23 14.30
C LEU A 356 10.15 -12.14 15.39
N GLY A 357 9.89 -11.58 16.56
CA GLY A 357 9.36 -12.32 17.70
C GLY A 357 10.39 -13.06 18.56
N MET A 358 11.68 -13.01 18.19
CA MET A 358 12.79 -13.61 18.94
C MET A 358 13.54 -12.60 19.82
N MET A 359 13.41 -11.30 19.55
CA MET A 359 13.97 -10.21 20.36
C MET A 359 12.89 -9.24 20.82
N GLU A 360 13.11 -8.60 21.97
CA GLU A 360 12.23 -7.60 22.57
C GLU A 360 12.85 -6.19 22.50
N GLY A 361 12.02 -5.15 22.58
CA GLY A 361 12.48 -3.76 22.63
C GLY A 361 12.77 -3.13 21.26
N LEU A 362 13.83 -2.32 21.16
CA LEU A 362 14.16 -1.56 19.94
C LEU A 362 15.13 -2.33 19.03
N MET A 363 14.73 -2.56 17.77
CA MET A 363 15.53 -3.28 16.78
C MET A 363 15.94 -2.37 15.62
N ASP A 364 17.24 -2.23 15.37
CA ASP A 364 17.80 -1.62 14.15
C ASP A 364 17.73 -2.62 12.98
N PRO A 365 17.77 -2.15 11.72
CA PRO A 365 17.81 -3.06 10.57
C PRO A 365 19.11 -3.87 10.55
N ASN A 366 19.01 -5.15 10.24
CA ASN A 366 20.14 -6.06 10.08
C ASN A 366 21.00 -5.65 8.88
N TRP A 367 20.35 -5.25 7.79
CA TRP A 367 20.99 -4.75 6.56
C TRP A 367 20.00 -3.94 5.70
N GLU A 368 20.54 -3.25 4.69
CA GLU A 368 19.77 -2.45 3.74
C GLU A 368 20.40 -2.45 2.34
N PHE A 369 19.59 -2.22 1.31
CA PHE A 369 20.07 -2.07 -0.07
C PHE A 369 19.29 -1.01 -0.85
N LYS A 370 19.93 -0.46 -1.89
CA LYS A 370 19.38 0.63 -2.71
C LYS A 370 18.48 0.08 -3.82
N ALA A 371 17.18 0.07 -3.58
CA ALA A 371 16.20 -0.47 -4.53
C ALA A 371 15.80 0.55 -5.62
N HIS A 372 15.64 1.83 -5.26
CA HIS A 372 15.06 2.86 -6.15
C HIS A 372 15.68 4.25 -5.94
N GLU A 373 15.52 5.16 -6.91
CA GLU A 373 15.95 6.58 -6.78
C GLU A 373 14.85 7.52 -6.27
N ASP A 374 13.72 6.97 -5.85
CA ASP A 374 12.63 7.68 -5.19
C ASP A 374 12.00 6.73 -4.15
N ALA A 375 11.12 7.26 -3.29
CA ALA A 375 10.52 6.53 -2.18
C ALA A 375 9.92 5.17 -2.59
N VAL A 376 10.27 4.11 -1.86
CA VAL A 376 9.76 2.74 -2.11
C VAL A 376 8.37 2.61 -1.51
N SER A 377 7.33 2.65 -2.35
CA SER A 377 5.94 2.64 -1.93
C SER A 377 5.41 1.25 -1.59
N SER A 378 5.98 0.21 -2.22
CA SER A 378 5.65 -1.18 -1.89
C SER A 378 6.87 -2.09 -1.83
N THR A 379 6.83 -3.04 -0.91
CA THR A 379 7.83 -4.10 -0.72
C THR A 379 7.05 -5.38 -0.43
N THR A 380 7.08 -6.36 -1.33
CA THR A 380 6.24 -7.56 -1.22
C THR A 380 6.95 -8.78 -1.80
N LEU A 381 6.92 -9.89 -1.08
CA LEU A 381 7.72 -11.08 -1.37
C LEU A 381 6.85 -12.15 -2.06
N HIS A 382 7.44 -12.87 -3.00
CA HIS A 382 6.84 -13.99 -3.70
C HIS A 382 6.58 -15.15 -2.74
N PRO A 383 5.46 -15.90 -2.86
CA PRO A 383 5.08 -16.96 -1.91
C PRO A 383 6.12 -18.07 -1.67
N SER A 384 7.10 -18.26 -2.57
CA SER A 384 8.14 -19.30 -2.45
C SER A 384 9.30 -18.97 -1.49
N GLY A 385 9.49 -17.70 -1.11
CA GLY A 385 10.72 -17.23 -0.46
C GLY A 385 11.64 -16.40 -1.35
N SER A 386 11.76 -16.74 -2.65
CA SER A 386 12.98 -16.48 -3.43
C SER A 386 13.00 -15.20 -4.29
N VAL A 387 11.91 -14.45 -4.36
CA VAL A 387 11.82 -13.23 -5.19
C VAL A 387 11.13 -12.10 -4.41
N LEU A 388 11.71 -10.91 -4.42
CA LEU A 388 11.13 -9.69 -3.90
C LEU A 388 10.64 -8.80 -5.04
N ALA A 389 9.44 -8.23 -4.92
CA ALA A 389 8.96 -7.14 -5.76
C ALA A 389 8.96 -5.82 -4.99
N THR A 390 9.53 -4.78 -5.60
CA THR A 390 9.51 -3.40 -5.09
C THR A 390 8.94 -2.46 -6.13
N CYS A 391 8.16 -1.47 -5.71
CA CYS A 391 7.78 -0.37 -6.59
C CYS A 391 7.94 0.99 -5.91
N SER A 392 8.17 2.01 -6.74
CA SER A 392 8.57 3.34 -6.28
C SER A 392 7.65 4.47 -6.73
N GLY A 393 7.82 5.59 -6.03
CA GLY A 393 7.31 6.90 -6.41
C GLY A 393 6.42 7.51 -5.34
N GLN A 394 6.47 8.83 -5.26
CA GLN A 394 5.68 9.62 -4.32
C GLN A 394 5.04 10.84 -4.98
N ARG A 395 4.09 11.48 -4.28
CA ARG A 395 3.44 12.71 -4.76
C ARG A 395 4.35 13.92 -4.60
N HIS A 396 5.28 14.09 -5.53
CA HIS A 396 6.07 15.32 -5.68
C HIS A 396 5.16 16.52 -5.95
N SER A 397 5.30 17.59 -5.17
CA SER A 397 4.81 18.91 -5.54
C SER A 397 5.64 19.44 -6.71
N LEU A 398 4.99 19.73 -7.84
CA LEU A 398 5.62 20.58 -8.85
C LEU A 398 5.75 22.00 -8.29
N PRO A 399 6.83 22.73 -8.61
CA PRO A 399 6.85 24.17 -8.36
C PRO A 399 5.71 24.84 -9.16
N PRO A 400 5.11 25.93 -8.64
CA PRO A 400 4.21 26.73 -9.45
C PRO A 400 4.98 27.26 -10.66
N ILE A 401 4.36 27.15 -11.84
CA ILE A 401 4.86 27.80 -13.04
C ILE A 401 4.63 29.31 -12.84
N PRO A 402 5.61 30.19 -13.09
CA PRO A 402 5.33 31.62 -13.15
C PRO A 402 4.27 31.88 -14.21
N GLU A 403 3.19 32.56 -13.83
CA GLU A 403 2.21 33.03 -14.81
C GLU A 403 2.94 33.97 -15.78
N LEU A 404 2.92 33.62 -17.07
CA LEU A 404 3.40 34.51 -18.11
C LEU A 404 2.39 35.65 -18.20
N GLU A 405 2.78 36.84 -17.76
CA GLU A 405 1.95 38.04 -17.91
C GLU A 405 1.59 38.21 -19.41
N ASP A 406 0.28 38.20 -19.72
CA ASP A 406 -0.20 38.17 -21.10
C ASP A 406 0.23 39.43 -21.87
N LEU A 407 1.23 39.26 -22.75
CA LEU A 407 1.76 40.29 -23.64
C LEU A 407 0.79 40.60 -24.81
N HIS A 408 -0.45 40.94 -24.49
CA HIS A 408 -1.46 41.42 -25.43
C HIS A 408 -1.72 42.92 -25.24
N SER A 409 -0.85 43.72 -25.86
CA SER A 409 -0.91 45.18 -25.84
C SER A 409 -2.05 45.74 -26.70
N ALA A 410 -2.83 46.64 -26.11
CA ALA A 410 -3.51 47.79 -26.73
C ALA A 410 -4.30 47.60 -28.04
N SER A 411 -5.64 47.58 -27.92
CA SER A 411 -6.47 48.64 -28.53
C SER A 411 -7.92 48.61 -28.03
N HIS A 412 -8.43 49.70 -27.47
CA HIS A 412 -9.63 50.43 -27.91
C HIS A 412 -9.85 51.69 -27.06
N ILE A 413 -10.68 52.63 -27.53
CA ILE A 413 -10.72 54.04 -27.09
C ILE A 413 -12.08 54.41 -26.50
N ASP A 414 -12.01 55.07 -25.34
CA ASP A 414 -12.92 56.03 -24.68
C ASP A 414 -14.42 56.15 -25.06
N SER A 415 -15.30 56.13 -24.04
CA SER A 415 -16.57 56.89 -24.03
C SER A 415 -17.22 57.03 -22.63
N SER A 416 -16.74 57.98 -21.82
CA SER A 416 -17.50 58.84 -20.86
C SER A 416 -18.76 58.34 -20.09
N SER A 417 -18.77 58.42 -18.75
CA SER A 417 -19.82 59.15 -17.94
C SER A 417 -19.61 59.21 -16.41
N LEU A 418 -19.19 60.39 -15.92
CA LEU A 418 -19.59 61.11 -14.68
C LEU A 418 -19.97 60.37 -13.35
N SER A 419 -18.99 60.28 -12.41
CA SER A 419 -18.96 60.97 -11.07
C SER A 419 -19.98 60.63 -9.92
N PRO A 420 -19.79 61.06 -8.65
CA PRO A 420 -18.56 61.15 -7.80
C PRO A 420 -18.70 60.78 -6.28
N LEU A 421 -17.56 60.67 -5.56
CA LEU A 421 -17.37 60.53 -4.08
C LEU A 421 -17.89 59.19 -3.46
N ASN A 422 -17.34 58.59 -2.38
CA ASN A 422 -16.26 58.92 -1.41
C ASN A 422 -15.70 57.57 -0.82
N THR A 423 -14.68 57.39 0.06
CA THR A 423 -13.89 58.24 0.99
C THR A 423 -12.50 57.58 1.31
N THR A 424 -11.71 58.20 2.19
CA THR A 424 -10.59 57.72 3.05
C THR A 424 -10.68 56.27 3.61
N SER A 425 -9.62 55.52 3.98
CA SER A 425 -8.13 55.65 4.03
C SER A 425 -7.52 54.37 4.70
N PRO A 426 -6.22 54.27 5.08
CA PRO A 426 -4.94 54.57 4.42
C PRO A 426 -4.07 53.30 4.18
N LEU A 427 -2.86 53.46 3.65
CA LEU A 427 -1.88 52.38 3.36
C LEU A 427 -1.08 51.88 4.59
N SER A 428 -0.45 50.71 4.45
CA SER A 428 0.65 50.21 5.29
C SER A 428 1.67 49.43 4.42
N PRO A 429 2.97 49.38 4.78
CA PRO A 429 4.04 49.20 3.79
C PRO A 429 4.40 47.74 3.45
N LEU A 430 5.07 47.57 2.30
CA LEU A 430 5.69 46.31 1.86
C LEU A 430 6.63 45.73 2.92
N SER A 431 6.56 44.41 3.09
CA SER A 431 7.63 43.61 3.70
C SER A 431 8.28 42.73 2.64
N SER A 432 9.59 42.54 2.72
CA SER A 432 10.42 41.95 1.66
C SER A 432 10.03 40.53 1.28
N MET A 433 9.92 40.25 -0.03
CA MET A 433 9.79 38.87 -0.52
C MET A 433 11.08 38.09 -0.27
N SER A 434 10.98 36.96 0.40
CA SER A 434 12.06 35.96 0.47
C SER A 434 12.06 35.14 -0.82
N VAL A 435 13.13 35.26 -1.62
CA VAL A 435 13.33 34.42 -2.82
C VAL A 435 13.44 32.96 -2.40
N SER A 436 12.51 32.12 -2.85
CA SER A 436 12.53 30.69 -2.51
C SER A 436 13.67 30.00 -3.26
N SER A 437 14.50 29.25 -2.54
CA SER A 437 15.62 28.51 -3.13
C SER A 437 15.09 27.43 -4.07
N HIS A 438 15.42 27.54 -5.37
CA HIS A 438 15.12 26.48 -6.34
C HIS A 438 15.82 25.18 -5.94
N ARG A 439 15.06 24.26 -5.34
CA ARG A 439 15.50 22.88 -5.11
C ARG A 439 15.71 22.23 -6.48
N PRO A 440 16.87 21.57 -6.74
CA PRO A 440 17.10 20.90 -8.02
C PRO A 440 16.02 19.84 -8.26
N PRO A 441 15.66 19.55 -9.53
CA PRO A 441 14.67 18.55 -9.86
C PRO A 441 15.13 17.17 -9.37
N GLN A 442 14.54 16.67 -8.28
CA GLN A 442 14.87 15.34 -7.76
C GLN A 442 14.55 14.29 -8.83
N PRO A 443 15.42 13.27 -9.01
CA PRO A 443 15.13 12.16 -9.90
C PRO A 443 13.87 11.44 -9.40
N THR A 444 12.94 11.16 -10.30
CA THR A 444 11.70 10.43 -9.96
C THR A 444 11.77 9.03 -10.53
N ASP A 445 12.19 8.06 -9.73
CA ASP A 445 11.99 6.66 -10.07
C ASP A 445 10.50 6.32 -9.89
N ASN A 446 9.84 5.96 -10.99
CA ASN A 446 8.54 5.32 -10.99
C ASN A 446 8.64 4.03 -11.79
N SER A 447 9.01 2.96 -11.11
CA SER A 447 9.19 1.63 -11.69
C SER A 447 8.75 0.54 -10.72
N LEU A 448 8.39 -0.62 -11.28
CA LEU A 448 8.34 -1.91 -10.60
C LEU A 448 9.67 -2.62 -10.90
N LYS A 449 10.30 -3.20 -9.87
CA LYS A 449 11.56 -3.95 -9.94
C LYS A 449 11.42 -5.28 -9.19
N LEU A 450 12.04 -6.33 -9.72
CA LEU A 450 12.07 -7.67 -9.17
C LEU A 450 13.51 -8.08 -8.85
N TRP A 451 13.70 -8.65 -7.66
CA TRP A 451 14.99 -9.02 -7.12
C TRP A 451 14.99 -10.49 -6.69
N VAL A 452 16.02 -11.23 -7.04
CA VAL A 452 16.34 -12.51 -6.39
C VAL A 452 17.08 -12.22 -5.09
N LEU A 453 16.81 -13.03 -4.07
CA LEU A 453 17.42 -12.96 -2.74
C LEU A 453 18.55 -14.01 -2.61
#